data_AF-A0A1Y0BI22-F1
#
_entry.id   AF-A0A1Y0BI22-F1
#
_cell.length_a   1.000
_cell.length_b   1.000
_cell.length_c   1.000
_cell.angle_alpha   90.00
_cell.angle_beta   90.00
_cell.angle_gamma   90.00
#
_symmetry.space_group_name_H-M   'P 1'
#
loop_
_entity.id
_entity.type
_entity.pdbx_description
1 polymer ?
#
loop_
_entity_poly.entity_id
_entity_poly.type
_entity_poly.pdbx_seq_one_letter_code
_entity_poly.pdbx_strand_id
1 'polypeptide(L)'
;MVGLAGMLDPAAVERLERAELSTPLERLRARGAFAARPFEPNLLDALLAQIGKPRLATHTHLPPPRLEPTTARVEDPLTTPFRSTCAACHDTTLPHPPNFLHGNPAAVAEQLDQCAERIFVRLSQADLPEAARSKPPMPPAAALAGRGIDTAHWTASPEFAALKAAIRARLGDRDLQALLRQPYAQLRPCLPSSSYAEHTQ
;
A
#
# COMPACT_ATOMS: atom_id res chain seq x y z
N MET A 1 10.89 -1.95 5.02
CA MET A 1 11.13 -0.52 5.32
C MET A 1 12.38 -0.09 4.57
N VAL A 2 12.24 0.51 3.40
CA VAL A 2 13.35 1.21 2.74
C VAL A 2 13.38 2.60 3.37
N GLY A 3 14.50 2.93 4.02
CA GLY A 3 14.61 4.11 4.86
C GLY A 3 14.39 5.40 4.08
N LEU A 4 13.53 6.27 4.61
CA LEU A 4 13.51 7.71 4.27
C LEU A 4 14.84 8.41 4.62
N ALA A 5 15.80 7.70 5.23
CA ALA A 5 17.10 8.21 5.64
C ALA A 5 17.99 8.71 4.46
N GLY A 6 17.62 8.43 3.20
CA GLY A 6 18.38 8.89 2.03
C GLY A 6 17.96 10.24 1.45
N MET A 7 16.86 10.86 1.93
CA MET A 7 16.33 12.09 1.32
C MET A 7 16.80 13.39 1.97
N LEU A 8 17.48 13.32 3.12
CA LEU A 8 18.00 14.50 3.79
C LEU A 8 19.50 14.60 3.54
N ASP A 9 19.94 15.75 3.03
CA ASP A 9 21.35 16.08 2.86
C ASP A 9 22.04 16.00 4.24
N PRO A 10 22.93 15.02 4.47
CA PRO A 10 23.52 14.81 5.79
C PRO A 10 24.37 16.00 6.24
N ALA A 11 24.94 16.76 5.29
CA ALA A 11 25.65 17.99 5.61
C ALA A 11 24.69 19.11 6.05
N ALA A 12 23.46 19.14 5.52
CA ALA A 12 22.44 20.07 5.99
C ALA A 12 21.93 19.70 7.39
N VAL A 13 21.76 18.41 7.68
CA VAL A 13 21.35 17.90 9.00
C VAL A 13 22.41 18.25 10.06
N GLU A 14 23.68 17.93 9.82
CA GLU A 14 24.78 18.25 10.75
C GLU A 14 24.90 19.77 11.02
N ARG A 15 24.63 20.61 10.02
CA ARG A 15 24.66 22.07 10.15
C ARG A 15 23.54 22.61 11.03
N LEU A 16 22.37 21.97 10.98
CA LEU A 16 21.20 22.33 11.79
C LEU A 16 21.33 21.85 13.23
N GLU A 17 21.87 20.65 13.46
CA GLU A 17 22.09 20.10 14.82
C GLU A 17 22.99 20.99 15.68
N ARG A 18 23.91 21.74 15.06
CA ARG A 18 24.84 22.64 15.75
C ARG A 18 24.37 24.10 15.81
N ALA A 19 23.17 24.43 15.32
CA ALA A 19 22.68 25.79 15.23
C ALA A 19 21.59 26.09 16.28
N GLU A 20 21.54 27.33 16.76
CA GLU A 20 20.40 27.85 17.51
C GLU A 20 19.26 28.12 16.50
N LEU A 21 18.12 27.42 16.65
CA LEU A 21 17.04 27.41 15.66
C LEU A 21 15.78 28.16 16.09
N SER A 22 15.64 28.54 17.36
CA SER A 22 14.39 29.15 17.86
C SER A 22 14.09 30.46 17.14
N THR A 23 15.06 31.38 17.11
CA THR A 23 14.88 32.69 16.47
C THR A 23 14.68 32.59 14.95
N PRO A 24 15.47 31.79 14.20
CA PRO A 24 15.19 31.49 12.79
C PRO A 24 13.78 30.96 12.52
N LEU A 25 13.31 29.98 13.30
CA LEU A 25 12.00 29.36 13.11
C LEU A 25 10.86 30.34 13.39
N GLU A 26 10.99 31.22 14.39
CA GLU A 26 10.01 32.27 14.66
C GLU A 26 9.90 33.27 13.51
N ARG A 27 11.03 33.66 12.90
CA ARG A 27 11.03 34.53 11.71
C ARG A 27 10.37 33.86 10.51
N LEU A 28 10.58 32.55 10.31
CA LEU A 28 9.90 31.78 9.27
C LEU A 28 8.39 31.67 9.51
N ARG A 29 7.99 31.51 10.77
CA ARG A 29 6.58 31.45 11.18
C ARG A 29 5.87 32.78 10.92
N ALA A 30 6.49 33.90 11.32
CA ALA A 30 5.91 35.23 11.17
C ALA A 30 5.62 35.60 9.71
N ARG A 31 6.42 35.10 8.76
CA ARG A 31 6.22 35.32 7.31
C ARG A 31 5.36 34.27 6.61
N GLY A 32 4.71 33.38 7.38
CA GLY A 32 3.80 32.37 6.83
C GLY A 32 4.48 31.20 6.12
N ALA A 33 5.77 30.95 6.34
CA ALA A 33 6.50 29.88 5.63
C ALA A 33 5.96 28.46 5.93
N PHE A 34 5.16 28.29 6.98
CA PHE A 34 4.52 27.04 7.36
C PHE A 34 3.03 26.95 6.98
N ALA A 35 2.52 27.90 6.19
CA ALA A 35 1.10 27.94 5.80
C ALA A 35 0.74 26.88 4.74
N ALA A 36 1.67 26.53 3.85
CA ALA A 36 1.47 25.49 2.83
C ALA A 36 1.59 24.08 3.43
N ARG A 37 0.71 23.17 3.00
CA ARG A 37 0.78 21.73 3.34
C ARG A 37 0.58 20.88 2.08
N PRO A 38 1.45 19.89 1.81
CA PRO A 38 2.70 19.59 2.53
C PRO A 38 3.72 20.74 2.48
N PHE A 39 4.72 20.72 3.36
CA PHE A 39 5.76 21.75 3.36
C PHE A 39 6.54 21.72 2.05
N GLU A 40 6.78 22.89 1.47
CA GLU A 40 7.53 23.03 0.23
C GLU A 40 9.02 22.75 0.44
N PRO A 41 9.73 22.16 -0.53
CA PRO A 41 11.16 21.86 -0.43
C PRO A 41 12.04 23.07 -0.11
N ASN A 42 11.59 24.27 -0.49
CA ASN A 42 12.29 25.53 -0.25
C ASN A 42 12.33 25.95 1.24
N LEU A 43 11.54 25.32 2.11
CA LEU A 43 11.49 25.63 3.54
C LEU A 43 12.83 25.33 4.23
N LEU A 44 13.49 24.24 3.84
CA LEU A 44 14.81 23.88 4.34
C LEU A 44 15.86 24.91 3.92
N ASP A 45 15.86 25.30 2.65
CA ASP A 45 16.78 26.31 2.12
C ASP A 45 16.56 27.67 2.78
N ALA A 46 15.30 28.03 3.02
CA ALA A 46 14.89 29.21 3.78
C ALA A 46 15.40 29.21 5.22
N LEU A 47 15.36 28.08 5.92
CA LEU A 47 15.88 27.94 7.28
C LEU A 47 17.41 28.05 7.31
N LEU A 48 18.08 27.38 6.37
CA LEU A 48 19.54 27.43 6.23
C LEU A 48 20.04 28.85 5.94
N ALA A 49 19.31 29.62 5.13
CA ALA A 49 19.59 31.04 4.91
C ALA A 49 19.44 31.88 6.19
N GLN A 50 18.45 31.58 7.06
CA GLN A 50 18.24 32.32 8.32
C GLN A 50 19.35 32.11 9.36
N ILE A 51 20.12 31.03 9.25
CA ILE A 51 21.29 30.76 10.10
C ILE A 51 22.62 31.10 9.40
N GLY A 52 22.56 31.84 8.28
CA GLY A 52 23.76 32.28 7.55
C GLY A 52 24.53 31.17 6.83
N LYS A 53 23.90 30.00 6.63
CA LYS A 53 24.51 28.84 5.95
C LYS A 53 23.71 28.45 4.70
N PRO A 54 23.49 29.38 3.73
CA PRO A 54 22.69 29.07 2.56
C PRO A 54 23.26 27.87 1.81
N ARG A 55 22.39 26.94 1.42
CA ARG A 55 22.77 25.80 0.60
C ARG A 55 22.84 26.27 -0.85
N LEU A 56 23.99 26.07 -1.51
CA LEU A 56 23.99 26.13 -2.97
C LEU A 56 23.16 24.95 -3.48
N ALA A 57 22.23 25.23 -4.38
CA ALA A 57 21.48 24.19 -5.07
C ALA A 57 22.47 23.36 -5.90
N THR A 58 23.01 22.31 -5.29
CA THR A 58 23.68 21.26 -6.03
C THR A 58 22.57 20.53 -6.75
N HIS A 59 22.42 20.76 -8.05
CA HIS A 59 21.73 19.82 -8.91
C HIS A 59 22.56 18.54 -8.84
N THR A 60 22.24 17.66 -7.89
CA THR A 60 22.70 16.28 -7.96
C THR A 60 22.18 15.79 -9.29
N HIS A 61 23.10 15.57 -10.22
CA HIS A 61 22.79 14.95 -11.50
C HIS A 61 22.45 13.50 -11.17
N LEU A 62 21.24 13.28 -10.67
CA LEU A 62 20.75 11.96 -10.37
C LEU A 62 20.77 11.20 -11.69
N PRO A 63 21.26 9.94 -11.69
CA PRO A 63 21.10 9.11 -12.86
C PRO A 63 19.61 9.12 -13.25
N PRO A 64 19.29 9.11 -14.55
CA PRO A 64 17.90 9.05 -14.98
C PRO A 64 17.21 7.90 -14.24
N PRO A 65 15.97 8.11 -13.76
CA PRO A 65 15.25 7.08 -13.02
C PRO A 65 15.27 5.80 -13.84
N ARG A 66 15.88 4.75 -13.28
CA ARG A 66 15.84 3.43 -13.87
C ARG A 66 14.68 2.69 -13.23
N LEU A 67 13.79 2.17 -14.05
CA LEU A 67 12.85 1.16 -13.60
C LEU A 67 13.69 -0.04 -13.17
N GLU A 68 13.46 -0.57 -11.96
CA GLU A 68 14.00 -1.88 -11.63
C GLU A 68 13.55 -2.86 -12.71
N PRO A 69 14.42 -3.75 -13.18
CA PRO A 69 14.01 -4.78 -14.13
C PRO A 69 12.90 -5.59 -13.47
N THR A 70 11.66 -5.30 -13.86
CA THR A 70 10.56 -6.22 -13.64
C THR A 70 11.00 -7.48 -14.32
N THR A 71 11.30 -8.52 -13.55
CA THR A 71 11.29 -9.86 -14.10
C THR A 71 9.91 -9.99 -14.70
N ALA A 72 9.83 -10.00 -16.04
CA ALA A 72 8.60 -10.12 -16.77
C ALA A 72 8.02 -11.47 -16.40
N ARG A 73 7.27 -11.48 -15.31
CA ARG A 73 6.54 -12.62 -14.82
C ARG A 73 5.46 -12.80 -15.87
N VAL A 74 5.43 -13.97 -16.52
CA VAL A 74 4.41 -14.30 -17.52
C VAL A 74 3.07 -13.87 -16.94
N GLU A 75 2.46 -12.86 -17.55
CA GLU A 75 1.21 -12.31 -17.09
C GLU A 75 0.15 -13.39 -17.35
N ASP A 76 -0.26 -14.07 -16.29
CA ASP A 76 -1.45 -14.89 -16.33
C ASP A 76 -2.65 -13.93 -16.23
N PRO A 77 -3.48 -13.81 -17.29
CA PRO A 77 -4.65 -12.94 -17.30
C PRO A 77 -5.60 -13.20 -16.12
N LEU A 78 -5.59 -14.41 -15.55
CA LEU A 78 -6.40 -14.79 -14.39
C LEU A 78 -5.85 -14.27 -13.05
N THR A 79 -4.61 -13.77 -13.02
CA THR A 79 -3.97 -13.21 -11.83
C THR A 79 -3.70 -11.71 -11.94
N THR A 80 -3.62 -11.17 -13.16
CA THR A 80 -3.35 -9.75 -13.43
C THR A 80 -4.24 -8.78 -12.64
N PRO A 81 -5.57 -8.97 -12.54
CA PRO A 81 -6.43 -8.06 -11.77
C PRO A 81 -6.08 -8.01 -10.27
N PHE A 82 -5.64 -9.15 -9.71
CA PHE A 82 -5.23 -9.23 -8.31
C PHE A 82 -3.87 -8.58 -8.09
N ARG A 83 -2.95 -8.68 -9.05
CA ARG A 83 -1.62 -8.06 -8.91
C ARG A 83 -1.70 -6.54 -8.85
N SER A 84 -2.45 -5.91 -9.75
CA SER A 84 -2.57 -4.45 -9.78
C SER A 84 -3.23 -3.88 -8.51
N THR A 85 -4.17 -4.62 -7.93
CA THR A 85 -5.02 -4.12 -6.84
C THR A 85 -4.56 -4.56 -5.45
N CYS A 86 -4.06 -5.78 -5.32
CA CYS A 86 -3.84 -6.44 -4.04
C CYS A 86 -2.35 -6.64 -3.69
N ALA A 87 -1.43 -6.62 -4.66
CA ALA A 87 -0.03 -6.98 -4.43
C ALA A 87 0.69 -6.09 -3.42
N ALA A 88 0.32 -4.81 -3.33
CA ALA A 88 0.90 -3.88 -2.37
C ALA A 88 0.80 -4.34 -0.90
N CYS A 89 -0.15 -5.22 -0.59
CA CYS A 89 -0.30 -5.80 0.75
C CYS A 89 -0.17 -7.32 0.79
N HIS A 90 -0.51 -8.01 -0.31
CA HIS A 90 -0.63 -9.47 -0.35
C HIS A 90 0.52 -10.18 -1.09
N ASP A 91 1.46 -9.44 -1.70
CA ASP A 91 2.73 -9.99 -2.20
C ASP A 91 3.85 -9.65 -1.20
N THR A 92 3.92 -10.43 -0.13
CA THR A 92 4.85 -10.22 0.99
C THR A 92 5.27 -11.55 1.60
N THR A 93 6.40 -11.59 2.30
CA THR A 93 6.81 -12.76 3.10
C THR A 93 6.15 -12.78 4.48
N LEU A 94 5.45 -11.70 4.86
CA LEU A 94 4.79 -11.59 6.16
C LEU A 94 3.51 -12.42 6.22
N PRO A 95 3.16 -12.99 7.39
CA PRO A 95 1.97 -13.84 7.55
C PRO A 95 0.65 -13.04 7.62
N HIS A 96 0.72 -11.73 7.85
CA HIS A 96 -0.46 -10.87 7.91
C HIS A 96 -0.25 -9.56 7.12
N PRO A 97 -1.18 -9.20 6.22
CA PRO A 97 -2.35 -9.98 5.78
C PRO A 97 -1.94 -11.26 5.02
N PRO A 98 -2.86 -12.20 4.73
CA PRO A 98 -2.50 -13.44 4.03
C PRO A 98 -1.79 -13.16 2.72
N ASN A 99 -0.58 -13.69 2.54
CA ASN A 99 0.30 -13.36 1.43
C ASN A 99 0.04 -14.18 0.16
N PHE A 100 -1.23 -14.25 -0.26
CA PHE A 100 -1.68 -15.13 -1.35
C PHE A 100 -1.16 -14.76 -2.76
N LEU A 101 -0.40 -13.66 -2.90
CA LEU A 101 0.25 -13.28 -4.15
C LEU A 101 1.77 -13.53 -4.14
N HIS A 102 2.29 -14.08 -3.06
CA HIS A 102 3.70 -14.38 -2.88
C HIS A 102 4.09 -15.78 -3.40
N GLY A 103 5.32 -15.93 -3.88
CA GLY A 103 5.85 -17.18 -4.44
C GLY A 103 5.93 -17.16 -5.96
N ASN A 104 5.90 -18.33 -6.62
CA ASN A 104 5.93 -18.49 -8.09
C ASN A 104 4.50 -18.47 -8.69
N PRO A 105 4.31 -18.37 -10.02
CA PRO A 105 2.98 -18.28 -10.63
C PRO A 105 2.01 -19.42 -10.28
N ALA A 106 2.46 -20.68 -10.27
CA ALA A 106 1.62 -21.82 -9.92
C ALA A 106 1.16 -21.76 -8.46
N ALA A 107 2.08 -21.44 -7.54
CA ALA A 107 1.76 -21.26 -6.12
C ALA A 107 0.74 -20.14 -5.91
N VAL A 108 0.85 -19.03 -6.65
CA VAL A 108 -0.13 -17.93 -6.56
C VAL A 108 -1.50 -18.35 -7.08
N ALA A 109 -1.58 -19.15 -8.15
CA ALA A 109 -2.86 -19.65 -8.65
C ALA A 109 -3.56 -20.54 -7.60
N GLU A 110 -2.83 -21.48 -7.00
CA GLU A 110 -3.35 -22.35 -5.94
C GLU A 110 -3.77 -21.56 -4.68
N GLN A 111 -2.96 -20.58 -4.27
CA GLN A 111 -3.28 -19.73 -3.14
C GLN A 111 -4.52 -18.87 -3.40
N LEU A 112 -4.71 -18.35 -4.62
CA LEU A 112 -5.92 -17.63 -5.00
C LEU A 112 -7.15 -18.53 -4.95
N ASP A 113 -7.04 -19.79 -5.40
CA ASP A 113 -8.13 -20.76 -5.30
C ASP A 113 -8.46 -21.08 -3.84
N GLN A 114 -7.44 -21.32 -3.01
CA GLN A 114 -7.61 -21.57 -1.58
C GLN A 114 -8.29 -20.38 -0.87
N CYS A 115 -7.86 -19.16 -1.17
CA CYS A 115 -8.36 -17.92 -0.57
C CYS A 115 -9.68 -17.41 -1.14
N ALA A 116 -10.19 -18.02 -2.22
CA ALA A 116 -11.28 -17.46 -3.03
C ALA A 116 -12.52 -17.07 -2.22
N GLU A 117 -12.96 -17.92 -1.28
CA GLU A 117 -14.13 -17.66 -0.43
C GLU A 117 -13.96 -16.37 0.39
N ARG A 118 -12.81 -16.22 1.05
CA ARG A 118 -12.51 -15.08 1.90
C ARG A 118 -12.33 -13.80 1.09
N ILE A 119 -11.66 -13.88 -0.07
CA ILE A 119 -11.50 -12.74 -0.99
C ILE A 119 -12.89 -12.30 -1.47
N PHE A 120 -13.72 -13.22 -1.97
CA PHE A 120 -15.07 -12.93 -2.44
C PHE A 120 -15.92 -12.23 -1.37
N VAL A 121 -15.92 -12.73 -0.13
CA VAL A 121 -16.67 -12.10 0.96
C VAL A 121 -16.15 -10.70 1.26
N ARG A 122 -14.82 -10.48 1.30
CA ARG A 122 -14.22 -9.16 1.57
C ARG A 122 -14.48 -8.15 0.46
N LEU A 123 -14.48 -8.57 -0.81
CA LEU A 123 -14.84 -7.70 -1.92
C LEU A 123 -16.34 -7.33 -1.86
N SER A 124 -17.20 -8.31 -1.58
CA SER A 124 -18.66 -8.10 -1.51
C SER A 124 -19.10 -7.15 -0.39
N GLN A 125 -18.28 -6.96 0.67
CA GLN A 125 -18.57 -5.96 1.71
C GLN A 125 -18.60 -4.52 1.17
N ALA A 126 -17.97 -4.25 0.03
CA ALA A 126 -17.95 -2.92 -0.56
C ALA A 126 -19.33 -2.50 -1.08
N ASP A 127 -20.17 -3.47 -1.47
CA ASP A 127 -21.53 -3.24 -1.96
C ASP A 127 -22.55 -3.02 -0.80
N LEU A 128 -22.12 -3.19 0.46
CA LEU A 128 -22.97 -3.07 1.64
C LEU A 128 -22.84 -1.69 2.32
N PRO A 129 -23.91 -1.17 2.94
CA PRO A 129 -23.83 0.00 3.82
C PRO A 129 -22.96 -0.33 5.04
N GLU A 130 -22.25 0.67 5.58
CA GLU A 130 -21.24 0.47 6.63
C GLU A 130 -21.77 -0.31 7.84
N ALA A 131 -22.98 0.01 8.31
CA ALA A 131 -23.61 -0.65 9.45
C ALA A 131 -23.92 -2.15 9.22
N ALA A 132 -24.00 -2.60 7.97
CA ALA A 132 -24.28 -4.00 7.63
C ALA A 132 -23.00 -4.83 7.35
N ARG A 133 -21.81 -4.20 7.39
CA ARG A 133 -20.56 -4.87 7.05
C ARG A 133 -20.08 -5.74 8.21
N SER A 134 -19.91 -7.03 7.95
CA SER A 134 -19.33 -7.97 8.93
C SER A 134 -17.79 -7.91 8.96
N LYS A 135 -17.18 -7.34 7.91
CA LYS A 135 -15.75 -7.09 7.79
C LYS A 135 -15.49 -5.81 6.97
N PRO A 136 -14.33 -5.15 7.14
CA PRO A 136 -13.97 -4.03 6.28
C PRO A 136 -13.89 -4.47 4.80
N PRO A 137 -14.31 -3.65 3.83
CA PRO A 137 -14.16 -3.99 2.42
C PRO A 137 -12.67 -4.07 2.03
N MET A 138 -12.40 -4.79 0.94
CA MET A 138 -11.08 -4.80 0.31
C MET A 138 -11.16 -4.15 -1.09
N PRO A 139 -10.22 -3.25 -1.43
CA PRO A 139 -9.18 -2.67 -0.56
C PRO A 139 -9.78 -1.85 0.60
N PRO A 140 -9.09 -1.70 1.75
CA PRO A 140 -9.56 -0.87 2.85
C PRO A 140 -9.64 0.61 2.41
N ALA A 141 -10.58 1.37 2.97
CA ALA A 141 -10.78 2.78 2.63
C ALA A 141 -9.48 3.62 2.76
N ALA A 142 -8.65 3.35 3.78
CA ALA A 142 -7.35 4.03 3.95
C ALA A 142 -6.38 3.75 2.79
N ALA A 143 -6.37 2.53 2.23
CA ALA A 143 -5.52 2.19 1.09
C ALA A 143 -6.02 2.84 -0.21
N LEU A 144 -7.34 3.04 -0.35
CA LEU A 144 -7.91 3.81 -1.46
C LEU A 144 -7.58 5.30 -1.32
N ALA A 145 -7.76 5.87 -0.12
CA ALA A 145 -7.43 7.26 0.17
C ALA A 145 -5.95 7.58 -0.07
N GLY A 146 -5.03 6.68 0.32
CA GLY A 146 -3.60 6.82 0.04
C GLY A 146 -3.24 6.84 -1.46
N ARG A 147 -4.17 6.41 -2.34
CA ARG A 147 -4.06 6.48 -3.80
C ARG A 147 -4.89 7.61 -4.41
N GLY A 148 -5.58 8.42 -3.59
CA GLY A 148 -6.50 9.45 -4.06
C GLY A 148 -7.78 8.89 -4.72
N ILE A 149 -8.16 7.66 -4.39
CA ILE A 149 -9.33 6.99 -4.97
C ILE A 149 -10.49 7.06 -3.97
N ASP A 150 -11.62 7.60 -4.40
CA ASP A 150 -12.86 7.58 -3.63
C ASP A 150 -13.48 6.16 -3.58
N THR A 151 -14.10 5.80 -2.45
CA THR A 151 -14.65 4.44 -2.26
C THR A 151 -15.85 4.18 -3.17
N ALA A 152 -16.72 5.15 -3.40
CA ALA A 152 -17.86 5.00 -4.31
C ALA A 152 -17.38 4.89 -5.75
N HIS A 153 -16.41 5.73 -6.15
CA HIS A 153 -15.77 5.64 -7.46
C HIS A 153 -15.14 4.26 -7.69
N TRP A 154 -14.40 3.74 -6.72
CA TRP A 154 -13.84 2.38 -6.77
C TRP A 154 -14.90 1.31 -6.95
N THR A 155 -15.98 1.35 -6.17
CA THR A 155 -17.04 0.32 -6.27
C THR A 155 -17.79 0.33 -7.60
N ALA A 156 -17.85 1.48 -8.27
CA ALA A 156 -18.45 1.64 -9.59
C ALA A 156 -17.47 1.34 -10.75
N SER A 157 -16.19 1.04 -10.45
CA SER A 157 -15.16 0.96 -11.46
C SER A 157 -15.18 -0.38 -12.22
N PRO A 158 -14.79 -0.40 -13.52
CA PRO A 158 -14.65 -1.64 -14.28
C PRO A 158 -13.57 -2.55 -13.71
N GLU A 159 -12.52 -2.02 -13.09
CA GLU A 159 -11.45 -2.79 -12.45
C GLU A 159 -12.00 -3.59 -11.26
N PHE A 160 -12.84 -2.97 -10.42
CA PHE A 160 -13.47 -3.67 -9.30
C PHE A 160 -14.46 -4.73 -9.80
N ALA A 161 -15.23 -4.44 -10.85
CA ALA A 161 -16.11 -5.42 -11.49
C ALA A 161 -15.33 -6.62 -12.04
N ALA A 162 -14.20 -6.39 -12.71
CA ALA A 162 -13.32 -7.44 -13.21
C ALA A 162 -12.73 -8.30 -12.08
N LEU A 163 -12.33 -7.68 -10.97
CA LEU A 163 -11.84 -8.39 -9.79
C LEU A 163 -12.93 -9.29 -9.17
N LYS A 164 -14.16 -8.78 -9.04
CA LYS A 164 -15.31 -9.57 -8.58
C LYS A 164 -15.63 -10.73 -9.53
N ALA A 165 -15.54 -10.52 -10.85
CA ALA A 165 -15.77 -11.57 -11.83
C ALA A 165 -14.67 -12.66 -11.77
N ALA A 166 -13.40 -12.25 -11.69
CA ALA A 166 -12.27 -13.17 -11.63
C ALA A 166 -12.31 -14.07 -10.39
N ILE A 167 -12.68 -13.54 -9.22
CA ILE A 167 -12.79 -14.38 -8.01
C ILE A 167 -14.02 -15.31 -8.04
N ARG A 168 -15.13 -14.87 -8.66
CA ARG A 168 -16.31 -15.72 -8.85
C ARG A 168 -16.00 -16.91 -9.75
N ALA A 169 -15.23 -16.70 -10.82
CA ALA A 169 -14.80 -17.79 -11.70
C ALA A 169 -14.03 -18.89 -10.95
N ARG A 170 -13.22 -18.51 -9.96
CA ARG A 170 -12.48 -19.46 -9.10
C ARG A 170 -13.35 -20.20 -8.09
N LEU A 171 -14.54 -19.68 -7.77
CA LEU A 171 -15.47 -20.34 -6.86
C LEU A 171 -16.33 -21.41 -7.54
N GLY A 172 -16.42 -21.43 -8.87
CA GLY A 172 -17.24 -22.40 -9.61
C GLY A 172 -18.70 -22.39 -9.14
N ASP A 173 -19.28 -23.57 -8.93
CA ASP A 173 -20.70 -23.78 -8.60
C ASP A 173 -21.07 -23.54 -7.12
N ARG A 174 -20.18 -22.93 -6.32
CA ARG A 174 -20.45 -22.67 -4.90
C ARG A 174 -21.59 -21.68 -4.73
N ASP A 175 -22.45 -21.90 -3.74
CA ASP A 175 -23.51 -20.96 -3.37
C ASP A 175 -22.92 -19.68 -2.76
N LEU A 176 -22.83 -18.64 -3.59
CA LEU A 176 -22.30 -17.34 -3.22
C LEU A 176 -23.12 -16.66 -2.11
N GLN A 177 -24.44 -16.87 -2.08
CA GLN A 177 -25.29 -16.28 -1.05
C GLN A 177 -25.15 -17.02 0.29
N ALA A 178 -24.87 -18.32 0.27
CA ALA A 178 -24.47 -19.04 1.49
C ALA A 178 -23.15 -18.50 2.04
N LEU A 179 -22.13 -18.28 1.18
CA LEU A 179 -20.84 -17.73 1.61
C LEU A 179 -20.97 -16.35 2.28
N LEU A 180 -21.85 -15.48 1.77
CA LEU A 180 -22.08 -14.15 2.35
C LEU A 180 -22.81 -14.18 3.70
N ARG A 181 -23.66 -15.20 3.94
CA ARG A 181 -24.40 -15.37 5.19
C ARG A 181 -23.59 -16.08 6.28
N GLN A 182 -22.58 -16.86 5.89
CA GLN A 182 -21.74 -17.59 6.82
C GLN A 182 -20.83 -16.64 7.63
N PRO A 183 -20.62 -16.88 8.94
CA PRO A 183 -19.63 -16.15 9.71
C PRO A 183 -18.25 -16.24 9.08
N TYR A 184 -17.58 -15.10 8.87
CA TYR A 184 -16.29 -15.04 8.17
C TYR A 184 -15.22 -15.98 8.73
N ALA A 185 -15.23 -16.23 10.04
CA ALA A 185 -14.28 -17.13 10.70
C ALA A 185 -14.46 -18.61 10.33
N GLN A 186 -15.67 -19.00 9.89
CA GLN A 186 -16.00 -20.37 9.48
C GLN A 186 -15.72 -20.64 8.00
N LEU A 187 -15.45 -19.60 7.20
CA LEU A 187 -14.98 -19.76 5.82
C LEU A 187 -13.63 -20.47 5.81
N ARG A 188 -13.36 -21.23 4.75
CA ARG A 188 -12.09 -21.94 4.58
C ARG A 188 -10.90 -21.01 4.88
N PRO A 189 -9.94 -21.41 5.73
CA PRO A 189 -8.73 -20.62 5.96
C PRO A 189 -8.00 -20.34 4.63
N CYS A 190 -7.64 -19.07 4.41
CA CYS A 190 -7.07 -18.63 3.12
C CYS A 190 -5.67 -19.19 2.90
N LEU A 191 -4.81 -19.23 3.91
CA LEU A 191 -3.55 -19.95 3.86
C LEU A 191 -3.48 -20.91 5.04
N PRO A 192 -2.79 -22.06 4.90
CA PRO A 192 -2.47 -22.87 6.05
C PRO A 192 -1.74 -22.00 7.09
N SER A 193 -2.01 -22.21 8.37
CA SER A 193 -1.22 -21.62 9.43
C SER A 193 0.23 -22.02 9.19
N SER A 194 1.06 -21.03 8.85
CA SER A 194 2.47 -21.24 8.58
C SER A 194 3.10 -22.07 9.69
N SER A 195 3.77 -23.17 9.34
CA SER A 195 4.56 -24.01 10.23
C SER A 195 5.83 -23.28 10.68
N TYR A 196 5.70 -22.09 11.28
CA TYR A 196 6.82 -21.40 11.92
C TYR A 196 7.33 -22.11 13.19
N ALA A 197 6.75 -23.27 13.56
CA ALA A 197 7.17 -24.07 14.71
C ALA A 197 8.25 -25.14 14.40
N GLU A 198 8.61 -25.39 13.14
CA GLU A 198 9.52 -26.51 12.79
C GLU A 198 10.96 -26.12 12.41
N HIS A 199 11.34 -24.84 12.52
CA HIS A 199 12.71 -24.38 12.23
C HIS A 199 13.42 -23.71 13.42
N THR A 200 13.14 -24.20 14.63
CA THR A 200 13.88 -23.87 15.87
C THR A 200 14.23 -25.13 16.67
N GLN A 201 14.65 -26.21 15.99
CA GLN A 201 15.38 -27.32 16.61
C GLN A 201 16.77 -27.42 15.99
#